data_AF-A0A0Q4FEB3-F1
#
_entry.id   AF-A0A0Q4FEB3-F1
#
_cell.length_a   1.000
_cell.length_b   1.000
_cell.length_c   1.000
_cell.angle_alpha   90.00
_cell.angle_beta   90.00
_cell.angle_gamma   90.00
#
_symmetry.space_group_name_H-M   'P 1'
#
loop_
_entity.id
_entity.type
_entity.pdbx_description
1 polymer ?
#
loop_
_entity_poly.entity_id
_entity_poly.type
_entity_poly.pdbx_seq_one_letter_code
_entity_poly.pdbx_strand_id
1 'polypeptide(L)'
;MVTVPSGIVAPALRLVRANRNFVSAAEARRHVRARSLRPTSYAPPGQLHPDVRVDVALRNGWPVYTVAPRVGTPVGSLVYVHGGGWVNEIVSQHWNLAAQIAVESNTTVTVPIYPLIPFGTAADVASKVADLVRDNIDRYGSAAIGGDSAGGQISLSVALALRDSHGITLRQTVLISPALDLTWGNPEIPRVQPTDPWLATPGGKVFAEYWRGENDLLDPVVSPLFGELAGLGPITLFTGTRDVLNPDARLLVQKAADAGVELDLHEGIGQVHVFPLLPTRVGRDAREVIVSRIRSSLSA
;
A
#
# COMPACT_ATOMS: atom_id res chain seq x y z
N MET A 1 2.36 21.46 -7.58
CA MET A 1 1.17 20.58 -7.78
C MET A 1 -0.09 21.39 -7.48
N VAL A 2 -1.04 21.44 -8.39
CA VAL A 2 -2.32 22.14 -8.20
C VAL A 2 -3.11 21.43 -7.09
N THR A 3 -3.51 22.17 -6.05
CA THR A 3 -4.30 21.62 -4.95
C THR A 3 -5.77 21.55 -5.36
N VAL A 4 -6.35 20.35 -5.30
CA VAL A 4 -7.76 20.06 -5.59
C VAL A 4 -8.56 20.12 -4.28
N PRO A 5 -9.72 20.80 -4.22
CA PRO A 5 -10.58 20.75 -3.05
C PRO A 5 -11.08 19.32 -2.76
N SER A 6 -10.96 18.83 -1.52
CA SER A 6 -11.39 17.46 -1.18
C SER A 6 -12.87 17.19 -1.47
N GLY A 7 -13.72 18.22 -1.35
CA GLY A 7 -15.16 18.11 -1.63
C GLY A 7 -15.51 17.73 -3.07
N ILE A 8 -14.64 18.00 -4.05
CA ILE A 8 -14.90 17.70 -5.46
C ILE A 8 -14.36 16.34 -5.91
N VAL A 9 -13.50 15.70 -5.11
CA VAL A 9 -12.89 14.40 -5.45
C VAL A 9 -13.94 13.31 -5.63
N ALA A 10 -14.82 13.11 -4.65
CA ALA A 10 -15.83 12.05 -4.72
C ALA A 10 -16.85 12.27 -5.87
N PRO A 11 -17.40 13.48 -6.08
CA PRO A 11 -18.20 13.77 -7.28
C PRO A 11 -17.47 13.49 -8.60
N ALA A 12 -16.20 13.87 -8.71
CA ALA A 12 -15.41 13.62 -9.93
C ALA A 12 -15.20 12.12 -10.18
N LEU A 13 -14.87 11.34 -9.14
CA LEU A 13 -14.72 9.88 -9.23
C LEU A 13 -16.02 9.19 -9.68
N ARG A 14 -17.18 9.65 -9.19
CA ARG A 14 -18.49 9.16 -9.63
C ARG A 14 -18.75 9.48 -11.10
N LEU A 15 -18.42 10.70 -11.53
CA LEU A 15 -18.60 11.15 -12.91
C LEU A 15 -17.80 10.29 -13.89
N VAL A 16 -16.53 9.97 -13.56
CA VAL A 16 -15.68 9.12 -14.40
C VAL A 16 -15.90 7.63 -14.19
N ARG A 17 -16.84 7.24 -13.31
CA ARG A 17 -17.12 5.86 -12.91
C ARG A 17 -15.84 5.11 -12.50
N ALA A 18 -15.07 5.70 -11.58
CA ALA A 18 -13.80 5.13 -11.12
C ALA A 18 -13.94 3.69 -10.59
N ASN A 19 -15.10 3.35 -10.03
CA ASN A 19 -15.43 2.02 -9.54
C ASN A 19 -15.87 1.01 -10.62
N ARG A 20 -15.87 1.35 -11.92
CA ARG A 20 -16.41 0.50 -12.99
C ARG A 20 -15.90 -0.94 -12.95
N ASN A 21 -14.61 -1.13 -12.65
CA ASN A 21 -14.00 -2.46 -12.63
C ASN A 21 -14.34 -3.25 -11.35
N PHE A 22 -14.95 -2.60 -10.35
CA PHE A 22 -15.32 -3.19 -9.07
C PHE A 22 -16.83 -3.46 -8.94
N VAL A 23 -17.69 -2.78 -9.70
CA VAL A 23 -19.15 -2.87 -9.52
C VAL A 23 -19.75 -4.25 -9.85
N SER A 24 -19.06 -5.11 -10.59
CA SER A 24 -19.50 -6.49 -10.81
C SER A 24 -18.33 -7.46 -10.99
N ALA A 25 -18.59 -8.73 -10.71
CA ALA A 25 -17.61 -9.79 -10.94
C ALA A 25 -17.22 -9.93 -12.42
N ALA A 26 -18.16 -9.69 -13.36
CA ALA A 26 -17.88 -9.77 -14.79
C ALA A 26 -16.95 -8.64 -15.26
N GLU A 27 -17.17 -7.42 -14.79
CA GLU A 27 -16.29 -6.27 -15.04
C GLU A 27 -14.88 -6.52 -14.50
N ALA A 28 -14.78 -7.04 -13.27
CA ALA A 28 -13.51 -7.37 -12.65
C ALA A 28 -12.73 -8.44 -13.43
N ARG A 29 -13.36 -9.58 -13.78
CA ARG A 29 -12.72 -10.62 -14.60
C ARG A 29 -12.28 -10.10 -15.96
N ARG A 30 -13.09 -9.24 -16.60
CA ARG A 30 -12.71 -8.61 -17.87
C ARG A 30 -11.51 -7.68 -17.69
N HIS A 31 -11.45 -6.94 -16.58
CA HIS A 31 -10.32 -6.07 -16.25
C HIS A 31 -9.03 -6.86 -16.03
N VAL A 32 -9.07 -7.96 -15.26
CA VAL A 32 -7.94 -8.90 -15.11
C VAL A 32 -7.45 -9.35 -16.48
N ARG A 33 -8.35 -9.94 -17.30
CA ARG A 33 -7.99 -10.40 -18.66
C ARG A 33 -7.42 -9.29 -19.53
N ALA A 34 -7.98 -8.09 -19.48
CA ALA A 34 -7.50 -6.96 -20.27
C ALA A 34 -6.07 -6.55 -19.87
N ARG A 35 -5.78 -6.51 -18.56
CA ARG A 35 -4.44 -6.16 -18.03
C ARG A 35 -3.41 -7.25 -18.32
N SER A 36 -3.78 -8.52 -18.24
CA SER A 36 -2.88 -9.64 -18.59
C SER A 36 -2.49 -9.62 -20.07
N LEU A 37 -3.40 -9.21 -20.97
CA LEU A 37 -3.14 -9.14 -22.41
C LEU A 37 -2.47 -7.85 -22.86
N ARG A 38 -2.61 -6.76 -22.07
CA ARG A 38 -2.10 -5.43 -22.40
C ARG A 38 -1.52 -4.78 -21.14
N PRO A 39 -0.31 -5.19 -20.71
CA PRO A 39 0.36 -4.58 -19.57
C PRO A 39 0.58 -3.09 -19.80
N THR A 40 0.43 -2.31 -18.73
CA THR A 40 0.80 -0.88 -18.74
C THR A 40 2.25 -0.70 -18.36
N SER A 41 2.82 0.45 -18.71
CA SER A 41 4.15 0.81 -18.22
C SER A 41 4.14 0.96 -16.70
N TYR A 42 5.12 0.36 -16.04
CA TYR A 42 5.46 0.60 -14.64
C TYR A 42 6.54 1.68 -14.48
N ALA A 43 7.10 2.20 -15.58
CA ALA A 43 8.21 3.13 -15.52
C ALA A 43 7.82 4.44 -14.80
N PRO A 44 8.76 5.06 -14.05
CA PRO A 44 8.53 6.37 -13.47
C PRO A 44 8.22 7.42 -14.54
N PRO A 45 7.49 8.49 -14.20
CA PRO A 45 7.35 9.66 -15.07
C PRO A 45 8.71 10.18 -15.54
N GLY A 46 8.77 10.69 -16.78
CA GLY A 46 10.03 11.17 -17.37
C GLY A 46 10.73 12.28 -16.58
N GLN A 47 9.98 13.02 -15.75
CA GLN A 47 10.52 13.91 -14.73
C GLN A 47 9.85 13.62 -13.39
N LEU A 48 10.63 13.09 -12.46
CA LEU A 48 10.31 13.04 -11.02
C LEU A 48 10.95 14.25 -10.31
N HIS A 49 10.91 14.24 -8.98
CA HIS A 49 11.55 15.29 -8.17
C HIS A 49 13.01 15.52 -8.62
N PRO A 50 13.46 16.77 -8.83
CA PRO A 50 14.79 17.05 -9.37
C PRO A 50 15.91 16.49 -8.48
N ASP A 51 15.66 16.43 -7.16
CA ASP A 51 16.63 15.98 -6.16
C ASP A 51 16.65 14.46 -5.92
N VAL A 52 15.98 13.66 -6.75
CA VAL A 52 16.13 12.20 -6.71
C VAL A 52 16.99 11.65 -7.86
N ARG A 53 17.73 10.58 -7.55
CA ARG A 53 18.23 9.63 -8.54
C ARG A 53 17.33 8.40 -8.53
N VAL A 54 17.12 7.82 -9.71
CA VAL A 54 16.31 6.62 -9.88
C VAL A 54 17.14 5.59 -10.63
N ASP A 55 17.43 4.49 -9.96
CA ASP A 55 18.11 3.33 -10.52
C ASP A 55 17.12 2.17 -10.64
N VAL A 56 17.34 1.25 -11.57
CA VAL A 56 16.54 0.04 -11.71
C VAL A 56 17.46 -1.17 -11.88
N ALA A 57 17.14 -2.25 -11.18
CA ALA A 57 17.84 -3.52 -11.34
C ALA A 57 16.86 -4.69 -11.26
N LEU A 58 17.22 -5.81 -11.87
CA LEU A 58 16.48 -7.06 -11.68
C LEU A 58 16.89 -7.67 -10.33
N ARG A 59 15.91 -7.99 -9.49
CA ARG A 59 16.09 -8.69 -8.20
C ARG A 59 14.99 -9.74 -8.08
N ASN A 60 15.35 -11.00 -7.82
CA ASN A 60 14.40 -12.12 -7.72
C ASN A 60 13.41 -12.25 -8.90
N GLY A 61 13.87 -11.84 -10.09
CA GLY A 61 13.10 -11.83 -11.34
C GLY A 61 12.20 -10.60 -11.53
N TRP A 62 12.24 -9.61 -10.64
CA TRP A 62 11.41 -8.40 -10.71
C TRP A 62 12.25 -7.16 -10.99
N PRO A 63 11.78 -6.22 -11.83
CA PRO A 63 12.31 -4.87 -11.82
C PRO A 63 12.12 -4.27 -10.44
N VAL A 64 13.21 -3.84 -9.82
CA VAL A 64 13.20 -3.15 -8.53
C VAL A 64 13.85 -1.79 -8.74
N TYR A 65 13.05 -0.74 -8.54
CA TYR A 65 13.52 0.62 -8.62
C TYR A 65 14.06 1.06 -7.26
N THR A 66 15.14 1.83 -7.27
CA THR A 66 15.70 2.50 -6.11
C THR A 66 15.59 4.00 -6.34
N VAL A 67 14.78 4.67 -5.52
CA VAL A 67 14.61 6.12 -5.52
C VAL A 67 15.36 6.67 -4.31
N ALA A 68 16.43 7.43 -4.54
CA ALA A 68 17.28 7.94 -3.47
C ALA A 68 17.55 9.44 -3.64
N PRO A 69 17.78 10.18 -2.54
CA PRO A 69 18.21 11.57 -2.64
C PRO A 69 19.55 11.66 -3.41
N ARG A 70 19.71 12.70 -4.24
CA ARG A 70 20.95 12.93 -5.01
C ARG A 70 22.14 13.28 -4.13
N VAL A 71 21.90 13.96 -3.01
CA VAL A 71 22.90 14.48 -2.09
C VAL A 71 22.65 13.90 -0.71
N GLY A 72 23.72 13.60 0.01
CA GLY A 72 23.67 13.02 1.36
C GLY A 72 23.77 11.50 1.38
N THR A 73 23.98 10.98 2.58
CA THR A 73 23.90 9.54 2.84
C THR A 73 22.52 9.25 3.44
N PRO A 74 21.72 8.37 2.83
CA PRO A 74 20.42 8.00 3.40
C PRO A 74 20.55 7.40 4.80
N VAL A 75 19.63 7.76 5.70
CA VAL A 75 19.63 7.28 7.10
C VAL A 75 19.05 5.87 7.27
N GLY A 76 18.48 5.32 6.19
CA GLY A 76 17.89 3.99 6.16
C GLY A 76 17.16 3.77 4.84
N SER A 77 16.21 2.83 4.86
CA SER A 77 15.40 2.51 3.69
C SER A 77 13.92 2.31 3.97
N LEU A 78 13.09 2.50 2.94
CA LEU A 78 11.68 2.14 2.90
C LEU A 78 11.46 1.22 1.70
N VAL A 79 10.88 0.04 1.91
CA VAL A 79 10.29 -0.73 0.80
C VAL A 79 8.86 -0.24 0.61
N TYR A 80 8.57 0.44 -0.51
CA TYR A 80 7.24 0.93 -0.83
C TYR A 80 6.55 -0.01 -1.83
N VAL A 81 5.47 -0.66 -1.40
CA VAL A 81 4.67 -1.56 -2.22
C VAL A 81 3.42 -0.82 -2.71
N HIS A 82 3.28 -0.66 -4.02
CA HIS A 82 2.18 0.12 -4.59
C HIS A 82 0.82 -0.61 -4.48
N GLY A 83 -0.26 0.16 -4.42
CA GLY A 83 -1.61 -0.35 -4.58
C GLY A 83 -2.02 -0.54 -6.04
N GLY A 84 -3.30 -0.86 -6.25
CA GLY A 84 -3.83 -1.15 -7.58
C GLY A 84 -4.72 -2.38 -7.66
N GLY A 85 -5.14 -2.93 -6.51
CA GLY A 85 -5.97 -4.14 -6.43
C GLY A 85 -5.28 -5.38 -6.99
N TRP A 86 -3.95 -5.44 -6.87
CA TRP A 86 -3.05 -6.46 -7.44
C TRP A 86 -3.14 -6.62 -8.96
N VAL A 87 -3.91 -5.79 -9.67
CA VAL A 87 -4.24 -5.91 -11.10
C VAL A 87 -3.82 -4.70 -11.93
N ASN A 88 -3.54 -3.57 -11.28
CA ASN A 88 -3.04 -2.37 -11.95
C ASN A 88 -1.59 -2.09 -11.53
N GLU A 89 -0.82 -1.63 -12.49
CA GLU A 89 0.55 -1.16 -12.28
C GLU A 89 0.60 0.10 -11.42
N ILE A 90 1.78 0.36 -10.90
CA ILE A 90 2.15 1.63 -10.26
C ILE A 90 1.82 2.84 -11.15
N VAL A 91 1.39 3.95 -10.54
CA VAL A 91 1.03 5.21 -11.22
C VAL A 91 1.86 6.39 -10.71
N SER A 92 1.76 7.54 -11.38
CA SER A 92 2.57 8.73 -11.08
C SER A 92 2.43 9.23 -9.64
N GLN A 93 1.25 9.06 -9.02
CA GLN A 93 1.02 9.43 -7.62
C GLN A 93 1.89 8.61 -6.66
N HIS A 94 2.07 7.31 -6.91
CA HIS A 94 2.98 6.45 -6.12
C HIS A 94 4.42 6.92 -6.29
N TRP A 95 4.85 7.17 -7.54
CA TRP A 95 6.20 7.65 -7.82
C TRP A 95 6.48 9.01 -7.17
N ASN A 96 5.51 9.92 -7.18
CA ASN A 96 5.62 11.21 -6.51
C ASN A 96 5.75 11.05 -4.99
N LEU A 97 4.99 10.13 -4.37
CA LEU A 97 5.14 9.84 -2.95
C LEU A 97 6.51 9.25 -2.64
N ALA A 98 6.97 8.26 -3.42
CA ALA A 98 8.30 7.66 -3.24
C ALA A 98 9.42 8.71 -3.35
N ALA A 99 9.33 9.62 -4.33
CA ALA A 99 10.29 10.70 -4.48
C ALA A 99 10.23 11.71 -3.33
N GLN A 100 9.02 12.08 -2.87
CA GLN A 100 8.83 12.97 -1.73
C GLN A 100 9.45 12.36 -0.46
N ILE A 101 9.15 11.09 -0.17
CA ILE A 101 9.74 10.36 0.96
C ILE A 101 11.27 10.35 0.83
N ALA A 102 11.82 9.98 -0.33
CA ALA A 102 13.25 9.86 -0.51
C ALA A 102 14.00 11.16 -0.16
N VAL A 103 13.50 12.30 -0.64
CA VAL A 103 14.10 13.62 -0.41
C VAL A 103 13.85 14.11 1.00
N GLU A 104 12.58 14.18 1.42
CA GLU A 104 12.23 14.85 2.66
C GLU A 104 12.59 14.01 3.88
N SER A 105 12.61 12.68 3.80
CA SER A 105 13.06 11.82 4.91
C SER A 105 14.52 11.37 4.80
N ASN A 106 15.28 11.87 3.81
CA ASN A 106 16.66 11.46 3.52
C ASN A 106 16.83 9.92 3.57
N THR A 107 15.97 9.20 2.86
CA THR A 107 15.82 7.74 2.93
C THR A 107 15.88 7.14 1.54
N THR A 108 16.40 5.92 1.41
CA THR A 108 16.30 5.19 0.14
C THR A 108 14.93 4.51 0.03
N VAL A 109 14.18 4.76 -1.05
CA VAL A 109 12.91 4.09 -1.30
C VAL A 109 13.09 2.99 -2.35
N THR A 110 12.92 1.74 -1.96
CA THR A 110 12.91 0.57 -2.84
C THR A 110 11.48 0.30 -3.30
N VAL A 111 11.25 0.26 -4.60
CA VAL A 111 9.93 0.05 -5.22
C VAL A 111 9.96 -1.22 -6.08
N PRO A 112 9.47 -2.36 -5.57
CA PRO A 112 9.37 -3.58 -6.36
C PRO A 112 8.19 -3.51 -7.34
N ILE A 113 8.44 -3.85 -8.60
CA ILE A 113 7.40 -4.12 -9.60
C ILE A 113 7.05 -5.60 -9.50
N TYR A 114 6.17 -5.91 -8.54
CA TYR A 114 5.74 -7.27 -8.24
C TYR A 114 4.75 -7.79 -9.32
N PRO A 115 4.67 -9.11 -9.56
CA PRO A 115 3.77 -9.69 -10.54
C PRO A 115 2.32 -9.46 -10.13
N LEU A 116 1.53 -8.98 -11.07
CA LEU A 116 0.10 -8.72 -10.90
C LEU A 116 -0.73 -9.99 -11.16
N ILE A 117 -1.96 -10.02 -10.68
CA ILE A 117 -2.89 -11.10 -10.99
C ILE A 117 -3.19 -11.16 -12.50
N PRO A 118 -3.29 -12.37 -13.09
CA PRO A 118 -3.30 -13.69 -12.45
C PRO A 118 -1.92 -14.36 -12.35
N PHE A 119 -0.82 -13.63 -12.55
CA PHE A 119 0.54 -14.19 -12.63
C PHE A 119 1.28 -14.19 -11.29
N GLY A 120 0.87 -13.33 -10.35
CA GLY A 120 1.39 -13.28 -8.98
C GLY A 120 0.33 -13.66 -7.95
N THR A 121 0.77 -14.27 -6.86
CA THR A 121 -0.06 -14.65 -5.71
C THR A 121 0.45 -13.98 -4.42
N ALA A 122 -0.39 -13.98 -3.39
CA ALA A 122 -0.08 -13.44 -2.07
C ALA A 122 1.21 -14.02 -1.48
N ALA A 123 1.34 -15.36 -1.47
CA ALA A 123 2.49 -16.04 -0.89
C ALA A 123 3.79 -15.72 -1.65
N ASP A 124 3.77 -15.82 -2.99
CA ASP A 124 4.94 -15.54 -3.83
C ASP A 124 5.44 -14.11 -3.66
N VAL A 125 4.50 -13.17 -3.62
CA VAL A 125 4.84 -11.75 -3.56
C VAL A 125 5.31 -11.37 -2.16
N ALA A 126 4.60 -11.78 -1.11
CA ALA A 126 4.98 -11.48 0.26
C ALA A 126 6.39 -12.04 0.58
N SER A 127 6.70 -13.28 0.19
CA SER A 127 8.04 -13.86 0.41
C SER A 127 9.15 -13.03 -0.23
N LYS A 128 8.99 -12.64 -1.49
CA LYS A 128 10.03 -11.88 -2.21
C LYS A 128 10.13 -10.42 -1.74
N VAL A 129 9.04 -9.81 -1.29
CA VAL A 129 9.09 -8.49 -0.65
C VAL A 129 9.79 -8.58 0.71
N ALA A 130 9.56 -9.63 1.49
CA ALA A 130 10.30 -9.88 2.73
C ALA A 130 11.80 -10.01 2.48
N ASP A 131 12.22 -10.72 1.43
CA ASP A 131 13.62 -10.80 1.02
C ASP A 131 14.19 -9.41 0.71
N LEU A 132 13.47 -8.58 -0.05
CA LEU A 132 13.90 -7.20 -0.35
C LEU A 132 14.03 -6.34 0.91
N VAL A 133 13.17 -6.53 1.90
CA VAL A 133 13.28 -5.82 3.18
C VAL A 133 14.54 -6.26 3.92
N ARG A 134 14.85 -7.56 3.98
CA ARG A 134 16.08 -8.06 4.61
C ARG A 134 17.34 -7.56 3.88
N ASP A 135 17.36 -7.61 2.55
CA ASP A 135 18.46 -7.06 1.73
C ASP A 135 18.67 -5.56 2.01
N ASN A 136 17.57 -4.82 2.19
CA ASN A 136 17.59 -3.41 2.55
C ASN A 136 18.14 -3.19 3.98
N ILE A 137 17.80 -4.03 4.95
CA ILE A 137 18.38 -3.99 6.30
C ILE A 137 19.89 -4.22 6.24
N ASP A 138 20.34 -5.25 5.51
CA ASP A 138 21.76 -5.57 5.38
C ASP A 138 22.54 -4.43 4.70
N ARG A 139 21.92 -3.77 3.71
CA ARG A 139 22.57 -2.69 2.94
C ARG A 139 22.52 -1.32 3.60
N TYR A 140 21.43 -0.99 4.27
CA TYR A 140 21.16 0.36 4.79
C TYR A 140 21.07 0.43 6.32
N GLY A 141 21.30 -0.69 7.02
CA GLY A 141 21.29 -0.82 8.48
C GLY A 141 19.88 -0.89 9.09
N SER A 142 18.90 -0.22 8.50
CA SER A 142 17.51 -0.26 8.94
C SER A 142 16.53 -0.17 7.75
N ALA A 143 15.35 -0.75 7.94
CA ALA A 143 14.27 -0.68 6.96
C ALA A 143 12.90 -0.45 7.62
N ALA A 144 12.09 0.35 6.95
CA ALA A 144 10.66 0.43 7.11
C ALA A 144 9.99 -0.24 5.90
N ILE A 145 8.70 -0.55 6.02
CA ILE A 145 7.86 -0.96 4.91
C ILE A 145 6.62 -0.07 4.84
N GLY A 146 6.09 0.16 3.65
CA GLY A 146 4.81 0.81 3.52
C GLY A 146 4.15 0.58 2.18
N GLY A 147 2.85 0.80 2.13
CA GLY A 147 2.10 0.61 0.90
C GLY A 147 0.66 1.08 1.02
N ASP A 148 0.02 1.21 -0.13
CA ASP A 148 -1.36 1.65 -0.24
C ASP A 148 -2.28 0.53 -0.73
N SER A 149 -3.51 0.44 -0.23
CA SER A 149 -4.52 -0.50 -0.73
C SER A 149 -4.02 -1.95 -0.71
N ALA A 150 -3.97 -2.59 -1.87
CA ALA A 150 -3.31 -3.89 -2.10
C ALA A 150 -1.84 -3.94 -1.65
N GLY A 151 -1.07 -2.87 -1.81
CA GLY A 151 0.30 -2.76 -1.31
C GLY A 151 0.37 -2.64 0.21
N GLY A 152 -0.65 -2.04 0.84
CA GLY A 152 -0.81 -2.02 2.30
C GLY A 152 -1.12 -3.42 2.86
N GLN A 153 -1.92 -4.21 2.15
CA GLN A 153 -2.12 -5.63 2.46
C GLN A 153 -0.79 -6.39 2.45
N ILE A 154 -0.01 -6.25 1.37
CA ILE A 154 1.31 -6.89 1.24
C ILE A 154 2.23 -6.44 2.38
N SER A 155 2.25 -5.13 2.67
CA SER A 155 3.14 -4.56 3.68
C SER A 155 2.89 -5.13 5.08
N LEU A 156 1.63 -5.24 5.50
CA LEU A 156 1.31 -5.83 6.80
C LEU A 156 1.60 -7.35 6.81
N SER A 157 1.29 -8.07 5.74
CA SER A 157 1.61 -9.50 5.61
C SER A 157 3.11 -9.77 5.69
N VAL A 158 3.93 -8.93 5.06
CA VAL A 158 5.39 -8.99 5.13
C VAL A 158 5.91 -8.67 6.53
N ALA A 159 5.35 -7.67 7.20
CA ALA A 159 5.73 -7.35 8.58
C ALA A 159 5.47 -8.53 9.54
N LEU A 160 4.33 -9.21 9.38
CA LEU A 160 4.00 -10.45 10.09
C LEU A 160 5.02 -11.55 9.77
N ALA A 161 5.26 -11.82 8.49
CA ALA A 161 6.19 -12.87 8.05
C ALA A 161 7.63 -12.64 8.54
N LEU A 162 8.10 -11.39 8.52
CA LEU A 162 9.43 -11.01 9.02
C LEU A 162 9.57 -11.26 10.53
N ARG A 163 8.54 -10.91 11.31
CA ARG A 163 8.53 -11.20 12.74
C ARG A 163 8.50 -12.71 12.97
N ASP A 164 7.57 -13.43 12.34
CA ASP A 164 7.27 -14.82 12.64
C ASP A 164 8.37 -15.79 12.14
N SER A 165 8.92 -15.53 10.95
CA SER A 165 9.88 -16.44 10.31
C SER A 165 11.34 -16.01 10.49
N HIS A 166 11.59 -14.74 10.81
CA HIS A 166 12.95 -14.20 10.87
C HIS A 166 13.28 -13.48 12.19
N GLY A 167 12.32 -13.30 13.10
CA GLY A 167 12.52 -12.53 14.34
C GLY A 167 12.84 -11.05 14.09
N ILE A 168 12.48 -10.53 12.91
CA ILE A 168 12.76 -9.14 12.51
C ILE A 168 11.53 -8.28 12.80
N THR A 169 11.69 -7.32 13.71
CA THR A 169 10.70 -6.27 13.97
C THR A 169 11.08 -5.01 13.20
N LEU A 170 10.18 -4.53 12.33
CA LEU A 170 10.41 -3.32 11.54
C LEU A 170 10.30 -2.04 12.37
N ARG A 171 11.06 -1.02 12.01
CA ARG A 171 11.05 0.29 12.69
C ARG A 171 9.74 1.07 12.47
N GLN A 172 9.09 0.83 11.35
CA GLN A 172 7.82 1.45 10.99
C GLN A 172 7.13 0.64 9.89
N THR A 173 5.81 0.48 10.01
CA THR A 173 4.93 -0.02 8.95
C THR A 173 3.90 1.05 8.59
N VAL A 174 3.97 1.61 7.38
CA VAL A 174 3.02 2.64 6.92
C VAL A 174 1.95 2.03 6.02
N LEU A 175 0.68 2.13 6.44
CA LEU A 175 -0.46 1.57 5.73
C LEU A 175 -1.39 2.67 5.24
N ILE A 176 -1.64 2.75 3.93
CA ILE A 176 -2.55 3.73 3.33
C ILE A 176 -3.78 3.01 2.78
N SER A 177 -4.91 3.12 3.46
CA SER A 177 -6.18 2.48 3.06
C SER A 177 -6.02 0.97 2.78
N PRO A 178 -5.39 0.19 3.67
CA PRO A 178 -4.99 -1.19 3.38
C PRO A 178 -6.18 -2.13 3.18
N ALA A 179 -6.07 -3.11 2.28
CA ALA A 179 -7.02 -4.21 2.18
C ALA A 179 -6.66 -5.31 3.21
N LEU A 180 -7.40 -5.39 4.31
CA LEU A 180 -6.99 -6.17 5.49
C LEU A 180 -7.70 -7.53 5.61
N ASP A 181 -8.98 -7.58 5.27
CA ASP A 181 -9.80 -8.80 5.18
C ASP A 181 -10.31 -8.99 3.74
N LEU A 182 -9.71 -9.95 3.02
CA LEU A 182 -10.03 -10.26 1.63
C LEU A 182 -11.23 -11.19 1.49
N THR A 183 -11.86 -11.63 2.57
CA THR A 183 -13.20 -12.25 2.52
C THR A 183 -14.29 -11.22 2.22
N TRP A 184 -14.00 -9.94 2.49
CA TRP A 184 -14.98 -8.84 2.49
C TRP A 184 -16.17 -9.15 3.42
N GLY A 185 -15.89 -9.76 4.57
CA GLY A 185 -16.88 -10.29 5.51
C GLY A 185 -17.38 -9.28 6.54
N ASN A 186 -16.72 -8.12 6.65
CA ASN A 186 -17.06 -7.13 7.67
C ASN A 186 -18.49 -6.55 7.48
N PRO A 187 -19.37 -6.65 8.50
CA PRO A 187 -20.78 -6.27 8.39
C PRO A 187 -21.01 -4.76 8.22
N GLU A 188 -20.00 -3.93 8.44
CA GLU A 188 -20.09 -2.48 8.24
C GLU A 188 -19.78 -2.06 6.79
N ILE A 189 -19.17 -2.93 5.96
CA ILE A 189 -18.87 -2.64 4.55
C ILE A 189 -20.13 -2.18 3.77
N PRO A 190 -21.31 -2.85 3.88
CA PRO A 190 -22.53 -2.42 3.21
C PRO A 190 -23.02 -1.01 3.61
N ARG A 191 -22.66 -0.52 4.80
CA ARG A 191 -23.03 0.83 5.25
C ARG A 191 -22.16 1.92 4.61
N VAL A 192 -20.90 1.61 4.33
CA VAL A 192 -19.96 2.54 3.68
C VAL A 192 -20.10 2.53 2.16
N GLN A 193 -20.40 1.36 1.57
CA GLN A 193 -20.46 1.13 0.12
C GLN A 193 -21.25 2.18 -0.69
N PRO A 194 -22.41 2.72 -0.24
CA PRO A 194 -23.13 3.76 -0.97
C PRO A 194 -22.34 5.06 -1.13
N THR A 195 -21.40 5.34 -0.21
CA THR A 195 -20.61 6.58 -0.19
C THR A 195 -19.27 6.45 -0.89
N ASP A 196 -18.73 5.25 -1.02
CA ASP A 196 -17.48 4.96 -1.72
C ASP A 196 -17.63 5.12 -3.25
N PRO A 197 -16.91 6.08 -3.86
CA PRO A 197 -16.99 6.33 -5.30
C PRO A 197 -15.99 5.51 -6.13
N TRP A 198 -15.11 4.73 -5.48
CA TRP A 198 -13.93 4.14 -6.09
C TRP A 198 -13.90 2.62 -6.02
N LEU A 199 -14.24 2.04 -4.87
CA LEU A 199 -14.22 0.60 -4.69
C LEU A 199 -15.64 0.02 -4.58
N ALA A 200 -15.75 -1.26 -4.91
CA ALA A 200 -16.96 -2.03 -4.68
C ALA A 200 -16.66 -3.50 -4.42
N THR A 201 -17.44 -4.07 -3.51
CA THR A 201 -17.27 -5.44 -3.01
C THR A 201 -17.25 -6.51 -4.12
N PRO A 202 -18.14 -6.50 -5.14
CA PRO A 202 -18.22 -7.60 -6.10
C PRO A 202 -16.93 -7.86 -6.87
N GLY A 203 -16.27 -6.81 -7.36
CA GLY A 203 -15.00 -6.94 -8.06
C GLY A 203 -13.81 -7.10 -7.12
N GLY A 204 -13.89 -6.51 -5.92
CA GLY A 204 -12.92 -6.75 -4.86
C GLY A 204 -12.77 -8.24 -4.52
N LYS A 205 -13.90 -8.95 -4.37
CA LYS A 205 -13.92 -10.41 -4.17
C LYS A 205 -13.28 -11.18 -5.33
N VAL A 206 -13.49 -10.75 -6.57
CA VAL A 206 -12.82 -11.38 -7.73
C VAL A 206 -11.31 -11.21 -7.66
N PHE A 207 -10.82 -10.00 -7.36
CA PHE A 207 -9.37 -9.77 -7.25
C PHE A 207 -8.77 -10.55 -6.08
N ALA A 208 -9.46 -10.65 -4.95
CA ALA A 208 -9.07 -11.48 -3.81
C ALA A 208 -8.93 -12.97 -4.17
N GLU A 209 -9.88 -13.53 -4.94
CA GLU A 209 -9.82 -14.93 -5.39
C GLU A 209 -8.63 -15.22 -6.31
N TYR A 210 -8.26 -14.28 -7.19
CA TYR A 210 -7.02 -14.44 -7.96
C TYR A 210 -5.78 -14.29 -7.07
N TRP A 211 -5.80 -13.32 -6.16
CA TRP A 211 -4.65 -12.95 -5.34
C TRP A 211 -4.27 -14.02 -4.33
N ARG A 212 -5.26 -14.65 -3.68
CA ARG A 212 -4.99 -15.71 -2.69
C ARG A 212 -4.23 -16.89 -3.27
N GLY A 213 -4.31 -17.11 -4.59
CA GLY A 213 -3.74 -18.26 -5.25
C GLY A 213 -4.34 -19.55 -4.67
N GLU A 214 -3.50 -20.38 -4.07
CA GLU A 214 -3.91 -21.65 -3.46
C GLU A 214 -4.27 -21.51 -1.96
N ASN A 215 -3.93 -20.38 -1.32
CA ASN A 215 -4.20 -20.14 0.10
C ASN A 215 -5.69 -19.89 0.36
N ASP A 216 -6.09 -20.08 1.62
CA ASP A 216 -7.40 -19.66 2.13
C ASP A 216 -7.47 -18.13 2.23
N LEU A 217 -8.66 -17.54 2.07
CA LEU A 217 -8.84 -16.10 2.26
C LEU A 217 -8.57 -15.65 3.70
N LEU A 218 -8.69 -16.54 4.68
CA LEU A 218 -8.39 -16.28 6.10
C LEU A 218 -6.89 -16.43 6.43
N ASP A 219 -6.07 -16.91 5.49
CA ASP A 219 -4.63 -17.02 5.70
C ASP A 219 -4.02 -15.62 5.92
N PRO A 220 -3.24 -15.38 6.99
CA PRO A 220 -2.62 -14.09 7.26
C PRO A 220 -1.74 -13.53 6.13
N VAL A 221 -1.20 -14.36 5.22
CA VAL A 221 -0.46 -13.86 4.05
C VAL A 221 -1.40 -13.21 3.01
N VAL A 222 -2.68 -13.59 3.01
CA VAL A 222 -3.74 -13.08 2.14
C VAL A 222 -4.52 -11.97 2.85
N SER A 223 -4.98 -12.23 4.07
CA SER A 223 -5.76 -11.31 4.89
C SER A 223 -5.05 -11.09 6.23
N PRO A 224 -4.10 -10.14 6.29
CA PRO A 224 -3.27 -9.94 7.47
C PRO A 224 -4.06 -9.51 8.71
N LEU A 225 -5.34 -9.13 8.58
CA LEU A 225 -6.22 -8.89 9.73
C LEU A 225 -6.38 -10.13 10.60
N PHE A 226 -6.26 -11.35 10.06
CA PHE A 226 -6.40 -12.59 10.82
C PHE A 226 -5.09 -13.04 11.48
N GLY A 227 -3.94 -12.42 11.18
CA GLY A 227 -2.66 -12.74 11.83
C GLY A 227 -2.51 -12.16 13.24
N GLU A 228 -1.67 -12.75 14.08
CA GLU A 228 -1.34 -12.20 15.40
C GLU A 228 -0.52 -10.92 15.27
N LEU A 229 -0.84 -9.86 16.01
CA LEU A 229 -0.11 -8.57 15.89
C LEU A 229 0.98 -8.40 16.95
N ALA A 230 0.93 -9.14 18.06
CA ALA A 230 1.90 -8.98 19.15
C ALA A 230 3.35 -9.10 18.63
N GLY A 231 4.23 -8.20 19.10
CA GLY A 231 5.63 -8.15 18.66
C GLY A 231 5.89 -7.46 17.31
N LEU A 232 4.86 -6.95 16.63
CA LEU A 232 5.07 -5.99 15.54
C LEU A 232 5.62 -4.67 16.08
N GLY A 233 6.37 -3.96 15.23
CA GLY A 233 6.80 -2.60 15.50
C GLY A 233 5.68 -1.59 15.27
N PRO A 234 5.96 -0.28 15.42
CA PRO A 234 4.98 0.78 15.23
C PRO A 234 4.32 0.74 13.85
N ILE A 235 3.02 1.04 13.82
CA ILE A 235 2.20 1.13 12.60
C ILE A 235 1.64 2.54 12.48
N THR A 236 1.76 3.16 11.30
CA THR A 236 1.04 4.39 10.96
C THR A 236 -0.03 4.07 9.92
N LEU A 237 -1.30 4.31 10.26
CA LEU A 237 -2.46 3.91 9.46
C LEU A 237 -3.25 5.12 8.96
N PHE A 238 -3.45 5.23 7.65
CA PHE A 238 -4.30 6.24 7.03
C PHE A 238 -5.54 5.58 6.43
N THR A 239 -6.72 6.12 6.68
CA THR A 239 -7.97 5.60 6.08
C THR A 239 -9.00 6.72 5.92
N GLY A 240 -9.85 6.66 4.89
CA GLY A 240 -10.91 7.65 4.66
C GLY A 240 -12.29 7.09 4.98
N THR A 241 -13.22 7.88 5.50
CA THR A 241 -14.55 7.35 5.87
C THR A 241 -15.49 7.08 4.68
N ARG A 242 -15.08 7.41 3.45
CA ARG A 242 -15.75 7.03 2.19
C ARG A 242 -14.98 5.95 1.45
N ASP A 243 -14.51 4.95 2.19
CA ASP A 243 -13.74 3.81 1.71
C ASP A 243 -14.30 2.54 2.34
N VAL A 244 -14.71 1.58 1.52
CA VAL A 244 -15.20 0.27 1.99
C VAL A 244 -14.16 -0.52 2.78
N LEU A 245 -12.87 -0.17 2.73
CA LEU A 245 -11.82 -0.79 3.55
C LEU A 245 -11.64 -0.14 4.94
N ASN A 246 -12.30 1.00 5.19
CA ASN A 246 -12.25 1.69 6.48
C ASN A 246 -12.77 0.87 7.68
N PRO A 247 -13.85 0.09 7.55
CA PRO A 247 -14.29 -0.81 8.62
C PRO A 247 -13.19 -1.74 9.15
N ASP A 248 -12.40 -2.35 8.26
CA ASP A 248 -11.33 -3.26 8.67
C ASP A 248 -10.14 -2.52 9.25
N ALA A 249 -9.87 -1.30 8.76
CA ALA A 249 -8.86 -0.42 9.35
C ALA A 249 -9.18 -0.09 10.81
N ARG A 250 -10.46 0.11 11.16
CA ARG A 250 -10.90 0.30 12.55
C ARG A 250 -10.76 -0.97 13.40
N LEU A 251 -11.00 -2.15 12.83
CA LEU A 251 -10.75 -3.42 13.52
C LEU A 251 -9.25 -3.62 13.79
N LEU A 252 -8.39 -3.24 12.85
CA LEU A 252 -6.94 -3.31 13.03
C LEU A 252 -6.47 -2.44 14.21
N VAL A 253 -7.06 -1.25 14.40
CA VAL A 253 -6.75 -0.37 15.54
C VAL A 253 -7.06 -1.06 16.87
N GLN A 254 -8.24 -1.67 16.98
CA GLN A 254 -8.63 -2.41 18.18
C GLN A 254 -7.69 -3.59 18.43
N LYS A 255 -7.41 -4.39 17.38
CA LYS A 255 -6.53 -5.55 17.47
C LYS A 255 -5.09 -5.17 17.83
N ALA A 256 -4.60 -4.04 17.35
CA ALA A 256 -3.27 -3.53 17.70
C ALA A 256 -3.21 -3.11 19.17
N ALA A 257 -4.25 -2.43 19.68
CA ALA A 257 -4.35 -2.07 21.10
C ALA A 257 -4.37 -3.31 22.01
N ASP A 258 -5.18 -4.32 21.66
CA ASP A 258 -5.26 -5.58 22.41
C ASP A 258 -3.94 -6.37 22.41
N ALA A 259 -3.15 -6.24 21.33
CA ALA A 259 -1.85 -6.87 21.17
C ALA A 259 -0.67 -6.04 21.74
N GLY A 260 -0.92 -4.84 22.26
CA GLY A 260 0.13 -3.94 22.76
C GLY A 260 1.02 -3.35 21.66
N VAL A 261 0.54 -3.25 20.43
CA VAL A 261 1.25 -2.65 19.29
C VAL A 261 0.88 -1.17 19.17
N GLU A 262 1.89 -0.30 19.09
CA GLU A 262 1.67 1.12 18.81
C GLU A 262 1.11 1.30 17.39
N LEU A 263 -0.12 1.81 17.30
CA LEU A 263 -0.75 2.14 16.03
C LEU A 263 -1.28 3.58 16.06
N ASP A 264 -0.72 4.42 15.18
CA ASP A 264 -1.12 5.82 14.98
C ASP A 264 -2.14 5.93 13.85
N LEU A 265 -3.40 6.21 14.19
CA LEU A 265 -4.52 6.30 13.24
C LEU A 265 -4.75 7.73 12.74
N HIS A 266 -4.74 7.89 11.42
CA HIS A 266 -5.11 9.10 10.70
C HIS A 266 -6.38 8.86 9.86
N GLU A 267 -7.54 8.97 10.51
CA GLU A 267 -8.84 8.79 9.84
C GLU A 267 -9.35 10.11 9.21
N GLY A 268 -9.37 10.15 7.88
CA GLY A 268 -9.85 11.27 7.09
C GLY A 268 -11.38 11.29 6.95
N ILE A 269 -12.06 12.13 7.73
CA ILE A 269 -13.51 12.33 7.61
C ILE A 269 -13.87 12.84 6.21
N GLY A 270 -14.77 12.11 5.53
CA GLY A 270 -15.24 12.41 4.17
C GLY A 270 -14.20 12.15 3.08
N GLN A 271 -13.00 11.67 3.42
CA GLN A 271 -11.98 11.32 2.45
C GLN A 271 -12.26 9.96 1.83
N VAL A 272 -11.82 9.78 0.59
CA VAL A 272 -11.99 8.56 -0.21
C VAL A 272 -10.79 7.63 -0.03
N HIS A 273 -10.90 6.43 -0.61
CA HIS A 273 -9.78 5.49 -0.74
C HIS A 273 -8.48 6.18 -1.19
N VAL A 274 -7.37 5.84 -0.53
CA VAL A 274 -6.00 6.34 -0.77
C VAL A 274 -5.85 7.88 -0.78
N PHE A 275 -6.64 8.60 0.02
CA PHE A 275 -6.57 10.07 0.07
C PHE A 275 -5.17 10.69 0.27
N PRO A 276 -4.19 10.05 0.96
CA PRO A 276 -2.83 10.58 1.04
C PRO A 276 -2.13 10.69 -0.33
N LEU A 277 -2.54 9.92 -1.34
CA LEU A 277 -1.99 10.00 -2.69
C LEU A 277 -2.63 11.11 -3.55
N LEU A 278 -3.72 11.70 -3.07
CA LEU A 278 -4.47 12.69 -3.84
C LEU A 278 -3.84 14.09 -3.74
N PRO A 279 -3.96 14.91 -4.79
CA PRO A 279 -3.44 16.27 -4.80
C PRO A 279 -4.35 17.24 -4.01
N THR A 280 -4.86 16.84 -2.84
CA THR A 280 -5.68 17.68 -1.96
C THR A 280 -4.85 18.24 -0.80
N ARG A 281 -5.39 19.20 -0.04
CA ARG A 281 -4.74 19.69 1.19
C ARG A 281 -4.61 18.57 2.22
N VAL A 282 -5.71 17.87 2.50
CA VAL A 282 -5.73 16.74 3.44
C VAL A 282 -4.76 15.63 3.00
N GLY A 283 -4.66 15.37 1.69
CA GLY A 283 -3.68 14.43 1.15
C GLY A 283 -2.23 14.88 1.36
N ARG A 284 -1.96 16.18 1.19
CA ARG A 284 -0.63 16.76 1.48
C ARG A 284 -0.27 16.64 2.96
N ASP A 285 -1.18 17.03 3.84
CA ASP A 285 -0.98 16.97 5.29
C ASP A 285 -0.68 15.51 5.72
N ALA A 286 -1.39 14.52 5.16
CA ALA A 286 -1.09 13.11 5.39
C ALA A 286 0.29 12.67 4.87
N ARG A 287 0.74 13.15 3.71
CA ARG A 287 2.10 12.86 3.21
C ARG A 287 3.18 13.46 4.09
N GLU A 288 2.96 14.65 4.66
CA GLU A 288 3.88 15.25 5.62
C GLU A 288 4.01 14.39 6.89
N VAL A 289 2.91 13.82 7.38
CA VAL A 289 2.95 12.84 8.48
C VAL A 289 3.73 11.59 8.08
N ILE A 290 3.48 11.01 6.89
CA ILE A 290 4.23 9.84 6.39
C ILE A 290 5.73 10.11 6.39
N VAL A 291 6.15 11.22 5.79
CA VAL A 291 7.56 11.65 5.72
C VAL A 291 8.15 11.79 7.12
N SER A 292 7.43 12.44 8.04
CA SER A 292 7.87 12.66 9.41
C SER A 292 8.06 11.33 10.18
N ARG A 293 7.12 10.40 10.04
CA ARG A 293 7.16 9.08 10.67
C ARG A 293 8.32 8.23 10.14
N ILE A 294 8.53 8.20 8.82
CA ILE A 294 9.66 7.51 8.21
C ILE A 294 10.98 8.10 8.70
N ARG A 295 11.15 9.43 8.61
CA ARG A 295 12.36 10.13 9.05
C ARG A 295 12.69 9.82 10.52
N SER A 296 11.71 9.92 11.40
CA SER A 296 11.89 9.71 12.84
C SER A 296 12.23 8.25 13.17
N SER A 297 11.60 7.29 12.48
CA SER A 297 11.80 5.86 12.75
C SER A 297 13.16 5.32 12.31
N LEU A 298 13.74 5.88 11.24
CA LEU A 298 14.99 5.42 10.65
C LEU A 298 16.22 6.20 11.15
N SER A 299 16.00 7.36 11.80
CA SER A 299 17.08 8.16 12.38
C SER A 299 17.41 7.79 13.84
N ALA A 300 16.66 6.84 14.42
CA ALA A 300 16.75 6.41 15.82
C ALA A 300 17.50 5.08 15.98
#